data_AF-A0A6P7HD55-F1
#
_entry.id   AF-A0A6P7HD55-F1
#
_cell.length_a   1.000
_cell.length_b   1.000
_cell.length_c   1.000
_cell.angle_alpha   90.00
_cell.angle_beta   90.00
_cell.angle_gamma   90.00
#
_symmetry.space_group_name_H-M   'P 1'
#
loop_
_entity.id
_entity.type
_entity.pdbx_description
1 polymer ?
#
loop_
_entity_poly.entity_id
_entity_poly.type
_entity_poly.pdbx_seq_one_letter_code
_entity_poly.pdbx_strand_id
1 'polypeptide(L)'
;MGLFLKFKRYNYSLIQLFMVFSKQKLYISTIIFFTVIDSDVDASTRKSYDMNMRQLRVLAKFLGFVESMPYKSDVNSYPENLFTSLVTIREKKTPVLDVKQILLSSIASNTVILTLPWLVKYVSMLDYITLRLPYFLSLYEILFQIYHSYEKPSTVTDYNNALIKFCLGWLFDLPHFPDTEYSRFCSSKNSHFVRKDHTLDGISIVDQNVLYFCCPYLEEIKKMLNNTSENNRTVTAKHITPVTAAESSEQISKKKLEQQIEEAFFNGQPESLRKTVEFVSERLASACVKHICNAIVPPFKKDASLYIKEFLDTQKKEIQLMSPGRERNQK
;
A
#
# COMPACT_ATOMS: atom_id res chain seq x y z
N MET A 1 20.01 -6.21 29.43
CA MET A 1 20.40 -7.03 28.26
C MET A 1 20.03 -8.52 28.38
N GLY A 2 20.13 -9.17 29.56
CA GLY A 2 19.81 -10.59 29.75
C GLY A 2 18.32 -10.99 29.65
N LEU A 3 17.38 -10.09 29.97
CA LEU A 3 15.93 -10.34 29.84
C LEU A 3 15.47 -10.39 28.37
N PHE A 4 16.07 -9.60 27.47
CA PHE A 4 15.73 -9.59 26.03
C PHE A 4 16.20 -10.86 25.32
N LEU A 5 17.33 -11.43 25.74
CA LEU A 5 17.86 -12.72 25.25
C LEU A 5 17.07 -13.93 25.79
N LYS A 6 16.61 -13.88 27.05
CA LYS A 6 15.68 -14.89 27.61
C LYS A 6 14.29 -14.81 26.95
N PHE A 7 13.78 -13.61 26.66
CA PHE A 7 12.55 -13.41 25.87
C PHE A 7 12.69 -13.98 24.46
N LYS A 8 13.87 -13.83 23.82
CA LYS A 8 14.16 -14.40 22.48
C LYS A 8 14.11 -15.92 22.47
N ARG A 9 14.72 -16.62 23.44
CA ARG A 9 14.77 -18.10 23.44
C ARG A 9 13.41 -18.76 23.76
N TYR A 10 12.69 -18.28 24.77
CA TYR A 10 11.38 -18.85 25.12
C TYR A 10 10.29 -18.51 24.09
N ASN A 11 10.32 -17.31 23.51
CA ASN A 11 9.44 -17.00 22.39
C ASN A 11 9.80 -17.81 21.16
N TYR A 12 11.07 -18.02 20.80
CA TYR A 12 11.40 -18.82 19.60
C TYR A 12 10.83 -20.24 19.64
N SER A 13 10.84 -20.91 20.79
CA SER A 13 10.27 -22.26 20.93
C SER A 13 8.74 -22.26 20.92
N LEU A 14 8.09 -21.33 21.63
CA LEU A 14 6.63 -21.17 21.62
C LEU A 14 6.11 -20.71 20.25
N ILE A 15 6.86 -19.84 19.59
CA ILE A 15 6.63 -19.38 18.23
C ILE A 15 6.85 -20.54 17.26
N GLN A 16 7.92 -21.33 17.39
CA GLN A 16 8.13 -22.51 16.55
C GLN A 16 7.02 -23.54 16.75
N LEU A 17 6.57 -23.76 17.99
CA LEU A 17 5.44 -24.64 18.29
C LEU A 17 4.15 -24.10 17.69
N PHE A 18 3.87 -22.80 17.87
CA PHE A 18 2.72 -22.12 17.27
C PHE A 18 2.80 -22.12 15.74
N MET A 19 4.00 -21.97 15.15
CA MET A 19 4.25 -22.09 13.71
C MET A 19 3.99 -23.52 13.23
N VAL A 20 4.39 -24.54 13.98
CA VAL A 20 4.13 -25.95 13.64
C VAL A 20 2.63 -26.25 13.70
N PHE A 21 1.93 -25.77 14.74
CA PHE A 21 0.46 -25.86 14.80
C PHE A 21 -0.22 -25.06 13.69
N SER A 22 0.30 -23.88 13.37
CA SER A 22 -0.19 -23.07 12.26
C SER A 22 0.01 -23.78 10.92
N LYS A 23 1.16 -24.43 10.71
CA LYS A 23 1.45 -25.23 9.51
C LYS A 23 0.58 -26.46 9.41
N GLN A 24 0.41 -27.19 10.50
CA GLN A 24 -0.53 -28.32 10.53
C GLN A 24 -1.93 -27.82 10.22
N LYS A 25 -2.37 -26.70 10.79
CA LYS A 25 -3.69 -26.13 10.50
C LYS A 25 -3.83 -25.63 9.05
N LEU A 26 -2.80 -25.03 8.46
CA LEU A 26 -2.72 -24.66 7.04
C LEU A 26 -2.80 -25.91 6.14
N TYR A 27 -2.01 -26.93 6.45
CA TYR A 27 -1.94 -28.19 5.71
C TYR A 27 -3.24 -28.98 5.83
N ILE A 28 -3.77 -29.14 7.05
CA ILE A 28 -5.04 -29.79 7.36
C ILE A 28 -6.21 -29.02 6.76
N SER A 29 -6.24 -27.68 6.81
CA SER A 29 -7.31 -26.91 6.17
C SER A 29 -7.27 -27.02 4.64
N THR A 30 -6.09 -27.18 4.05
CA THR A 30 -5.94 -27.43 2.61
C THR A 30 -6.41 -28.85 2.24
N ILE A 31 -6.14 -29.84 3.11
CA ILE A 31 -6.58 -31.23 2.95
C ILE A 31 -8.09 -31.42 3.21
N ILE A 32 -8.65 -30.78 4.23
CA ILE A 32 -10.08 -30.88 4.55
C ILE A 32 -10.91 -30.30 3.40
N PHE A 33 -10.42 -29.23 2.75
CA PHE A 33 -11.10 -28.69 1.57
C PHE A 33 -10.97 -29.62 0.35
N PHE A 34 -9.91 -30.43 0.30
CA PHE A 34 -9.68 -31.43 -0.76
C PHE A 34 -10.67 -32.61 -0.70
N THR A 35 -11.27 -32.91 0.46
CA THR A 35 -12.18 -34.07 0.63
C THR A 35 -13.68 -33.77 0.48
N VAL A 36 -14.09 -32.51 0.33
CA VAL A 36 -15.51 -32.11 0.52
C VAL A 36 -16.28 -31.90 -0.79
N ILE A 37 -15.68 -32.08 -1.97
CA ILE A 37 -16.30 -31.60 -3.21
C ILE A 37 -16.81 -32.76 -4.05
N ASP A 38 -17.95 -33.29 -3.61
CA ASP A 38 -18.90 -33.97 -4.48
C ASP A 38 -20.05 -33.01 -4.79
N SER A 39 -20.12 -32.61 -6.06
CA SER A 39 -21.23 -31.97 -6.80
C SER A 39 -22.25 -31.08 -6.05
N ASP A 40 -22.27 -29.82 -6.49
CA ASP A 40 -23.08 -28.66 -6.11
C ASP A 40 -22.51 -27.80 -4.97
N VAL A 41 -22.19 -26.55 -5.29
CA VAL A 41 -21.58 -25.59 -4.37
C VAL A 41 -22.70 -24.97 -3.53
N ASP A 42 -23.01 -25.61 -2.41
CA ASP A 42 -23.98 -25.08 -1.47
C ASP A 42 -23.50 -23.76 -0.83
N ALA A 43 -24.45 -22.97 -0.32
CA ALA A 43 -24.14 -21.72 0.36
C ALA A 43 -23.27 -21.95 1.63
N SER A 44 -23.36 -23.13 2.23
CA SER A 44 -22.55 -23.52 3.39
C SER A 44 -21.07 -23.69 3.03
N THR A 45 -20.76 -24.31 1.90
CA THR A 45 -19.39 -24.53 1.40
C THR A 45 -18.76 -23.21 1.02
N ARG A 46 -19.49 -22.28 0.40
CA ARG A 46 -18.97 -20.92 0.12
C ARG A 46 -18.67 -20.13 1.38
N LYS A 47 -19.54 -20.21 2.39
CA LYS A 47 -19.30 -19.57 3.68
C LYS A 47 -18.11 -20.18 4.42
N SER A 48 -17.98 -21.51 4.37
CA SER A 48 -16.85 -22.23 4.95
C SER A 48 -15.54 -21.87 4.25
N TYR A 49 -15.56 -21.77 2.92
CA TYR A 49 -14.45 -21.31 2.11
C TYR A 49 -14.02 -19.88 2.47
N ASP A 50 -14.95 -18.92 2.53
CA ASP A 50 -14.67 -17.53 2.93
C ASP A 50 -14.01 -17.46 4.32
N MET A 51 -14.58 -18.18 5.30
CA MET A 51 -14.03 -18.21 6.66
C MET A 51 -12.63 -18.83 6.71
N ASN A 52 -12.42 -19.97 6.07
CA ASN A 52 -11.12 -20.64 6.00
C ASN A 52 -10.09 -19.76 5.29
N MET A 53 -10.46 -19.15 4.17
CA MET A 53 -9.58 -18.26 3.41
C MET A 53 -9.13 -17.05 4.24
N ARG A 54 -10.03 -16.42 5.03
CA ARG A 54 -9.67 -15.35 5.95
C ARG A 54 -8.68 -15.82 7.02
N GLN A 55 -8.94 -16.97 7.63
CA GLN A 55 -8.06 -17.54 8.65
C GLN A 55 -6.68 -17.87 8.08
N LEU A 56 -6.62 -18.52 6.91
CA LEU A 56 -5.37 -18.88 6.25
C LEU A 56 -4.54 -17.64 5.90
N ARG A 57 -5.16 -16.57 5.40
CA ARG A 57 -4.45 -15.31 5.08
C ARG A 57 -3.90 -14.61 6.32
N VAL A 58 -4.65 -14.56 7.42
CA VAL A 58 -4.17 -13.99 8.69
C VAL A 58 -3.00 -14.82 9.24
N LEU A 59 -3.14 -16.14 9.19
CA LEU A 59 -2.12 -17.07 9.66
C LEU A 59 -0.83 -16.96 8.84
N ALA A 60 -0.96 -16.91 7.51
CA ALA A 60 0.15 -16.70 6.59
C ALA A 60 0.86 -15.37 6.84
N LYS A 61 0.09 -14.29 7.07
CA LYS A 61 0.63 -12.98 7.41
C LYS A 61 1.42 -13.01 8.71
N PHE A 62 0.87 -13.63 9.75
CA PHE A 62 1.57 -13.81 11.03
C PHE A 62 2.83 -14.66 10.86
N LEU A 63 2.74 -15.78 10.14
CA LEU A 63 3.87 -16.67 9.90
C LEU A 63 5.02 -15.95 9.17
N GLY A 64 4.71 -15.22 8.10
CA GLY A 64 5.72 -14.45 7.35
C GLY A 64 6.32 -13.32 8.20
N PHE A 65 5.50 -12.64 9.01
CA PHE A 65 5.97 -11.62 9.95
C PHE A 65 6.96 -12.19 10.97
N VAL A 66 6.66 -13.35 11.52
CA VAL A 66 7.50 -14.00 12.53
C VAL A 66 8.80 -14.51 11.91
N GLU A 67 8.74 -15.09 10.71
CA GLU A 67 9.94 -15.55 9.99
C GLU A 67 10.87 -14.38 9.64
N SER A 68 10.30 -13.21 9.29
CA SER A 68 11.09 -12.00 8.97
C SER A 68 11.50 -11.19 10.19
N MET A 69 10.84 -11.33 11.34
CA MET A 69 11.14 -10.61 12.59
C MET A 69 12.63 -10.57 12.99
N PRO A 70 13.40 -11.69 12.98
CA PRO A 70 14.83 -11.65 13.30
C PRO A 70 15.70 -10.89 12.28
N TYR A 71 15.16 -10.62 11.10
CA TYR A 71 15.88 -10.12 9.94
C TYR A 71 15.44 -8.71 9.52
N LYS A 72 14.42 -8.13 10.18
CA LYS A 72 14.04 -6.73 9.97
C LYS A 72 15.16 -5.83 10.47
N SER A 73 15.87 -5.25 9.52
CA SER A 73 16.70 -4.07 9.76
C SER A 73 16.20 -2.97 8.86
N ASP A 74 16.14 -1.74 9.37
CA ASP A 74 15.67 -0.54 8.65
C ASP A 74 16.61 -0.09 7.51
N VAL A 75 17.50 -0.98 7.07
CA VAL A 75 18.51 -0.71 6.07
C VAL A 75 17.96 -1.11 4.70
N ASN A 76 17.51 -0.12 3.94
CA ASN A 76 16.98 -0.29 2.59
C ASN A 76 18.07 -0.59 1.54
N SER A 77 19.35 -0.56 1.92
CA SER A 77 20.48 -0.84 1.02
C SER A 77 21.61 -1.51 1.80
N TYR A 78 21.84 -2.79 1.55
CA TYR A 78 23.00 -3.49 2.09
C TYR A 78 24.18 -3.31 1.13
N PRO A 79 25.41 -3.08 1.64
CA PRO A 79 26.61 -3.20 0.83
C PRO A 79 26.65 -4.59 0.17
N GLU A 80 26.98 -4.67 -1.12
CA GLU A 80 27.03 -5.91 -1.92
C GLU A 80 27.71 -7.09 -1.19
N ASN A 81 28.84 -6.81 -0.54
CA ASN A 81 29.62 -7.81 0.20
C ASN A 81 28.85 -8.39 1.40
N LEU A 82 28.09 -7.55 2.10
CA LEU A 82 27.25 -7.96 3.24
C LEU A 82 26.00 -8.69 2.75
N PHE A 83 25.42 -8.25 1.63
CA PHE A 83 24.27 -8.91 1.01
C PHE A 83 24.59 -10.36 0.64
N THR A 84 25.67 -10.59 -0.10
CA THR A 84 26.11 -11.94 -0.52
C THR A 84 26.45 -12.82 0.68
N SER A 85 27.09 -12.25 1.71
CA SER A 85 27.38 -12.96 2.97
C SER A 85 26.10 -13.36 3.72
N LEU A 86 25.08 -12.50 3.75
CA LEU A 86 23.80 -12.79 4.41
C LEU A 86 22.96 -13.82 3.64
N VAL A 87 22.98 -13.77 2.31
CA VAL A 87 22.32 -14.79 1.47
C VAL A 87 22.95 -16.16 1.71
N THR A 88 24.28 -16.27 1.66
CA THR A 88 24.99 -17.56 1.86
C THR A 88 24.81 -18.14 3.27
N ILE A 89 24.71 -17.30 4.30
CA ILE A 89 24.38 -17.76 5.66
C ILE A 89 22.94 -18.28 5.75
N ARG A 90 21.99 -17.59 5.12
CA ARG A 90 20.56 -17.95 5.19
C ARG A 90 20.21 -19.13 4.31
N GLU A 91 20.90 -19.33 3.19
CA GLU A 91 20.73 -20.50 2.32
C GLU A 91 21.03 -21.82 3.05
N LYS A 92 21.94 -21.79 4.05
CA LYS A 92 22.25 -22.95 4.90
C LYS A 92 21.12 -23.31 5.87
N LYS A 93 20.13 -22.43 6.06
CA LYS A 93 18.95 -22.69 6.89
C LYS A 93 17.86 -23.29 6.02
N THR A 94 17.35 -24.46 6.40
CA THR A 94 16.18 -25.03 5.73
C THR A 94 14.95 -24.15 6.02
N PRO A 95 14.18 -23.75 4.98
CA PRO A 95 12.96 -23.02 5.20
C PRO A 95 12.01 -23.89 6.02
N VAL A 96 11.45 -23.31 7.08
CA VAL A 96 10.64 -24.08 8.02
C VAL A 96 9.32 -24.54 7.36
N LEU A 97 8.90 -23.86 6.28
CA LEU A 97 7.74 -24.21 5.45
C LEU A 97 8.17 -24.36 4.00
N ASP A 98 8.00 -25.55 3.43
CA ASP A 98 8.23 -25.76 2.00
C ASP A 98 7.00 -25.30 1.18
N VAL A 99 6.91 -23.99 0.98
CA VAL A 99 5.85 -23.36 0.17
C VAL A 99 5.90 -23.78 -1.30
N LYS A 100 7.08 -24.12 -1.83
CA LYS A 100 7.26 -24.61 -3.19
C LYS A 100 6.63 -25.98 -3.37
N GLN A 101 6.90 -26.92 -2.47
CA GLN A 101 6.27 -28.24 -2.53
C GLN A 101 4.75 -28.14 -2.37
N ILE A 102 4.26 -27.30 -1.44
CA ILE A 102 2.82 -27.08 -1.26
C ILE A 102 2.18 -26.52 -2.54
N LEU A 103 2.84 -25.56 -3.19
CA LEU A 103 2.36 -25.00 -4.47
C LEU A 103 2.33 -26.08 -5.56
N LEU A 104 3.40 -26.85 -5.72
CA LEU A 104 3.47 -27.94 -6.70
C LEU A 104 2.39 -29.01 -6.45
N SER A 105 2.17 -29.40 -5.20
CA SER A 105 1.08 -30.29 -4.81
C SER A 105 -0.28 -29.69 -5.17
N SER A 106 -0.48 -28.40 -4.93
CA SER A 106 -1.73 -27.70 -5.25
C SER A 106 -2.01 -27.62 -6.75
N ILE A 107 -0.97 -27.48 -7.57
CA ILE A 107 -1.09 -27.54 -9.03
C ILE A 107 -1.48 -28.96 -9.46
N ALA A 108 -0.84 -29.99 -8.90
CA ALA A 108 -1.16 -31.38 -9.21
C ALA A 108 -2.62 -31.73 -8.82
N SER A 109 -3.10 -31.17 -7.71
CA SER A 109 -4.48 -31.33 -7.23
C SER A 109 -5.50 -30.33 -7.79
N ASN A 110 -5.08 -29.35 -8.61
CA ASN A 110 -5.91 -28.23 -9.10
C ASN A 110 -6.69 -27.52 -7.97
N THR A 111 -5.97 -27.11 -6.92
CA THR A 111 -6.49 -26.35 -5.77
C THR A 111 -5.78 -25.01 -5.59
N VAL A 112 -5.25 -24.45 -6.68
CA VAL A 112 -4.45 -23.23 -6.68
C VAL A 112 -5.23 -22.04 -6.14
N ILE A 113 -6.54 -21.97 -6.38
CA ILE A 113 -7.40 -20.90 -5.85
C ILE A 113 -7.36 -20.84 -4.31
N LEU A 114 -7.25 -21.99 -3.64
CA LEU A 114 -7.15 -22.03 -2.17
C LEU A 114 -5.74 -21.70 -1.70
N THR A 115 -4.70 -22.20 -2.38
CA THR A 115 -3.32 -22.08 -1.91
C THR A 115 -2.70 -20.71 -2.16
N LEU A 116 -3.03 -20.11 -3.31
CA LEU A 116 -2.38 -18.91 -3.78
C LEU A 116 -2.64 -17.67 -2.90
N PRO A 117 -3.88 -17.36 -2.45
CA PRO A 117 -4.15 -16.11 -1.74
C PRO A 117 -3.44 -16.00 -0.39
N TRP A 118 -3.26 -17.12 0.33
CA TRP A 118 -2.48 -17.10 1.58
C TRP A 118 -0.97 -17.17 1.31
N LEU A 119 -0.52 -17.90 0.27
CA LEU A 119 0.89 -17.98 -0.09
C LEU A 119 1.43 -16.60 -0.46
N VAL A 120 0.68 -15.85 -1.28
CA VAL A 120 0.99 -14.46 -1.62
C VAL A 120 1.11 -13.58 -0.36
N LYS A 121 0.23 -13.75 0.63
CA LYS A 121 0.30 -13.00 1.89
C LYS A 121 1.50 -13.39 2.75
N TYR A 122 1.86 -14.67 2.78
CA TYR A 122 3.08 -15.12 3.45
C TYR A 122 4.32 -14.47 2.83
N VAL A 123 4.46 -14.57 1.50
CA VAL A 123 5.61 -14.00 0.77
C VAL A 123 5.71 -12.50 0.97
N SER A 124 4.59 -11.77 0.93
CA SER A 124 4.56 -10.30 1.12
C SER A 124 5.06 -9.81 2.47
N MET A 125 5.21 -10.70 3.47
CA MET A 125 5.69 -10.36 4.81
C MET A 125 7.16 -10.73 5.02
N LEU A 126 7.80 -11.36 4.03
CA LEU A 126 9.21 -11.70 4.08
C LEU A 126 10.07 -10.46 3.83
N ASP A 127 11.31 -10.49 4.32
CA ASP A 127 12.25 -9.39 4.15
C ASP A 127 12.96 -9.42 2.79
N TYR A 128 13.53 -8.28 2.41
CA TYR A 128 14.20 -8.04 1.13
C TYR A 128 15.25 -9.10 0.76
N ILE A 129 16.06 -9.55 1.73
CA ILE A 129 17.09 -10.56 1.50
C ILE A 129 16.44 -11.92 1.29
N THR A 130 15.44 -12.26 2.10
CA THR A 130 14.79 -13.58 2.04
C THR A 130 14.16 -13.84 0.67
N LEU A 131 13.56 -12.82 0.07
CA LEU A 131 12.96 -12.91 -1.26
C LEU A 131 13.98 -13.18 -2.38
N ARG A 132 15.27 -12.88 -2.17
CA ARG A 132 16.35 -13.10 -3.15
C ARG A 132 17.08 -14.43 -2.97
N LEU A 133 16.65 -15.27 -2.03
CA LEU A 133 17.21 -16.62 -1.92
C LEU A 133 16.86 -17.44 -3.16
N PRO A 134 17.77 -18.32 -3.63
CA PRO A 134 17.54 -19.18 -4.79
C PRO A 134 16.24 -20.01 -4.70
N TYR A 135 15.89 -20.43 -3.48
CA TYR A 135 14.62 -21.12 -3.20
C TYR A 135 13.41 -20.30 -3.63
N PHE A 136 13.32 -19.04 -3.23
CA PHE A 136 12.20 -18.14 -3.56
C PHE A 136 12.22 -17.70 -5.02
N LEU A 137 13.40 -17.54 -5.62
CA LEU A 137 13.51 -17.29 -7.06
C LEU A 137 12.87 -18.42 -7.88
N SER A 138 13.12 -19.68 -7.49
CA SER A 138 12.49 -20.84 -8.13
C SER A 138 10.97 -20.93 -7.86
N LEU A 139 10.49 -20.37 -6.75
CA LEU A 139 9.06 -20.28 -6.46
C LEU A 139 8.38 -19.22 -7.36
N TYR A 140 9.02 -18.07 -7.57
CA TYR A 140 8.48 -17.01 -8.42
C TYR A 140 8.34 -17.44 -9.88
N GLU A 141 9.27 -18.24 -10.37
CA GLU A 141 9.16 -18.82 -11.71
C GLU A 141 7.86 -19.63 -11.86
N ILE A 142 7.54 -20.48 -10.88
CA ILE A 142 6.29 -21.26 -10.87
C ILE A 142 5.06 -20.32 -10.78
N LEU A 143 5.10 -19.32 -9.90
CA LEU A 143 4.02 -18.35 -9.75
C LEU A 143 3.78 -17.53 -11.02
N PHE A 144 4.84 -17.19 -11.76
CA PHE A 144 4.74 -16.47 -13.02
C PHE A 144 4.15 -17.36 -14.12
N GLN A 145 4.53 -18.64 -14.17
CA GLN A 145 3.90 -19.61 -15.07
C GLN A 145 2.40 -19.79 -14.78
N ILE A 146 2.00 -19.80 -13.51
CA ILE A 146 0.57 -19.77 -13.11
C ILE A 146 -0.07 -18.48 -13.63
N TYR A 147 0.55 -17.31 -13.41
CA TYR A 147 0.00 -16.04 -13.88
C TYR A 147 -0.31 -16.06 -15.38
N HIS A 148 0.59 -16.55 -16.23
CA HIS A 148 0.37 -16.61 -17.68
C HIS A 148 -0.60 -17.73 -18.11
N SER A 149 -0.60 -18.87 -17.43
CA SER A 149 -1.52 -19.98 -17.76
C SER A 149 -2.99 -19.59 -17.58
N TYR A 150 -3.28 -18.66 -16.66
CA TYR A 150 -4.61 -18.13 -16.39
C TYR A 150 -4.98 -16.91 -17.26
N GLU A 151 -4.27 -16.65 -18.36
CA GLU A 151 -4.48 -15.49 -19.23
C GLU A 151 -5.62 -15.65 -20.25
N LYS A 152 -6.05 -16.88 -20.58
CA LYS A 152 -7.15 -17.06 -21.54
C LYS A 152 -8.50 -16.72 -20.88
N PRO A 153 -9.21 -15.69 -21.35
CA PRO A 153 -10.56 -15.44 -20.88
C PRO A 153 -11.48 -16.52 -21.45
N SER A 154 -12.01 -17.38 -20.58
CA SER A 154 -13.33 -17.94 -20.85
C SER A 154 -14.32 -16.78 -20.97
N THR A 155 -15.24 -16.87 -21.92
CA THR A 155 -16.22 -15.82 -22.31
C THR A 155 -17.23 -15.44 -21.21
N VAL A 156 -17.07 -15.95 -20.00
CA VAL A 156 -17.90 -15.71 -18.81
C VAL A 156 -17.02 -15.21 -17.68
N THR A 157 -17.50 -14.24 -16.90
CA THR A 157 -16.83 -13.64 -15.73
C THR A 157 -16.36 -14.72 -14.74
N ASP A 158 -15.11 -15.15 -14.89
CA ASP A 158 -14.49 -16.15 -14.03
C ASP A 158 -13.77 -15.46 -12.86
N TYR A 159 -14.47 -15.39 -11.73
CA TYR A 159 -13.93 -14.83 -10.48
C TYR A 159 -12.67 -15.56 -9.99
N ASN A 160 -12.49 -16.84 -10.34
CA ASN A 160 -11.32 -17.62 -9.96
C ASN A 160 -10.07 -17.12 -10.70
N ASN A 161 -10.19 -16.90 -12.01
CA ASN A 161 -9.10 -16.34 -12.82
C ASN A 161 -8.76 -14.92 -12.35
N ALA A 162 -9.78 -14.11 -12.08
CA ALA A 162 -9.59 -12.76 -11.56
C ALA A 162 -8.85 -12.77 -10.21
N LEU A 163 -9.22 -13.67 -9.29
CA LEU A 163 -8.57 -13.80 -7.98
C LEU A 163 -7.08 -14.11 -8.13
N ILE A 164 -6.73 -15.09 -8.98
CA ILE A 164 -5.35 -15.51 -9.22
C ILE A 164 -4.53 -14.36 -9.82
N LYS A 165 -5.08 -13.69 -10.85
CA LYS A 165 -4.44 -12.55 -11.50
C LYS A 165 -4.21 -11.38 -10.55
N PHE A 166 -5.21 -10.99 -9.77
CA PHE A 166 -5.06 -9.87 -8.83
C PHE A 166 -4.15 -10.20 -7.65
N CYS A 167 -4.17 -11.43 -7.14
CA CYS A 167 -3.24 -11.83 -6.07
C CYS A 167 -1.78 -11.81 -6.55
N LEU A 168 -1.50 -12.37 -7.72
CA LEU A 168 -0.14 -12.40 -8.29
C LEU A 168 0.31 -11.02 -8.77
N GLY A 169 -0.56 -10.27 -9.44
CA GLY A 169 -0.27 -8.90 -9.85
C GLY A 169 0.08 -8.02 -8.65
N TRP A 170 -0.67 -8.13 -7.55
CA TRP A 170 -0.34 -7.43 -6.30
C TRP A 170 1.01 -7.85 -5.72
N LEU A 171 1.36 -9.15 -5.77
CA LEU A 171 2.65 -9.64 -5.27
C LEU A 171 3.83 -9.06 -6.05
N PHE A 172 3.71 -9.01 -7.38
CA PHE A 172 4.77 -8.52 -8.27
C PHE A 172 4.94 -7.00 -8.23
N ASP A 173 3.90 -6.27 -7.81
CA ASP A 173 3.90 -4.82 -7.64
C ASP A 173 4.46 -4.36 -6.27
N LEU A 174 4.92 -5.29 -5.42
CA LEU A 174 5.47 -4.92 -4.11
C LEU A 174 6.87 -4.26 -4.25
N PRO A 175 7.16 -3.19 -3.48
CA PRO A 175 8.40 -2.42 -3.63
C PRO A 175 9.67 -3.19 -3.23
N HIS A 176 9.54 -4.28 -2.49
CA HIS A 176 10.66 -5.13 -2.09
C HIS A 176 10.83 -6.36 -3.00
N PHE A 177 9.93 -6.54 -3.97
CA PHE A 177 9.99 -7.61 -4.95
C PHE A 177 11.21 -7.42 -5.87
N PRO A 178 11.89 -8.50 -6.28
CA PRO A 178 13.05 -8.40 -7.16
C PRO A 178 12.68 -8.08 -8.62
N ASP A 179 12.80 -6.81 -9.02
CA ASP A 179 12.49 -6.32 -10.39
C ASP A 179 13.35 -6.97 -11.50
N THR A 180 14.64 -7.21 -11.21
CA THR A 180 15.60 -7.80 -12.16
C THR A 180 15.22 -9.22 -12.57
N GLU A 181 14.65 -9.97 -11.64
CA GLU A 181 14.21 -11.34 -11.84
C GLU A 181 12.84 -11.39 -12.54
N TYR A 182 11.96 -10.43 -12.26
CA TYR A 182 10.70 -10.27 -12.99
C TYR A 182 10.92 -10.19 -14.50
N SER A 183 11.86 -9.35 -14.96
CA SER A 183 12.18 -9.21 -16.39
C SER A 183 12.73 -10.49 -17.02
N ARG A 184 13.50 -11.26 -16.25
CA ARG A 184 14.00 -12.58 -16.68
C ARG A 184 12.86 -13.57 -16.89
N PHE A 185 11.91 -13.62 -15.96
CA PHE A 185 10.76 -14.52 -16.06
C PHE A 185 9.84 -14.18 -17.24
N CYS A 186 9.64 -12.89 -17.53
CA CYS A 186 8.91 -12.44 -18.72
C CYS A 186 9.52 -12.92 -20.05
N SER A 187 10.83 -13.20 -20.08
CA SER A 187 11.56 -13.63 -21.28
C SER A 187 11.61 -15.16 -21.46
N SER A 188 11.24 -15.93 -20.43
CA SER A 188 11.28 -17.40 -20.48
C SER A 188 10.08 -17.97 -21.25
N LYS A 189 10.32 -18.99 -22.08
CA LYS A 189 9.25 -19.65 -22.85
C LYS A 189 8.36 -20.48 -21.92
N ASN A 190 7.08 -20.14 -21.88
CA ASN A 190 6.11 -20.68 -20.92
C ASN A 190 5.78 -22.17 -21.16
N SER A 191 5.92 -22.99 -20.12
CA SER A 191 5.23 -24.28 -20.04
C SER A 191 3.78 -24.04 -19.61
N HIS A 192 2.82 -24.41 -20.46
CA HIS A 192 1.40 -24.29 -20.13
C HIS A 192 0.99 -25.34 -19.10
N PHE A 193 0.37 -24.91 -18.00
CA PHE A 193 -0.37 -25.84 -17.14
C PHE A 193 -1.70 -26.19 -17.81
N VAL A 194 -1.94 -27.49 -18.01
CA VAL A 194 -3.23 -27.99 -18.52
C VAL A 194 -4.21 -28.06 -17.35
N ARG A 195 -5.23 -27.21 -17.39
CA ARG A 195 -6.35 -27.24 -16.43
C ARG A 195 -7.13 -28.54 -16.61
N LYS A 196 -7.43 -29.25 -15.51
CA LYS A 196 -8.33 -30.41 -15.55
C LYS A 196 -9.75 -29.96 -15.26
N ASP A 197 -10.69 -30.26 -16.16
CA ASP A 197 -12.11 -30.05 -15.91
C ASP A 197 -12.58 -30.92 -14.72
N HIS A 198 -13.52 -30.41 -13.92
CA HIS A 198 -14.07 -31.04 -12.68
C HIS A 198 -13.19 -30.97 -11.42
N THR A 199 -12.38 -29.91 -11.29
CA THR A 199 -11.57 -29.69 -10.08
C THR A 199 -11.93 -28.36 -9.41
N LEU A 200 -11.43 -28.14 -8.18
CA LEU A 200 -11.63 -26.89 -7.42
C LEU A 200 -11.37 -25.64 -8.25
N ASP A 201 -10.30 -25.66 -9.06
CA ASP A 201 -9.93 -24.55 -9.92
C ASP A 201 -10.92 -24.28 -11.07
N GLY A 202 -11.79 -25.24 -11.40
CA GLY A 202 -12.87 -25.14 -12.38
C GLY A 202 -14.26 -24.90 -11.79
N ILE A 203 -14.40 -24.92 -10.46
CA ILE A 203 -15.67 -24.67 -9.76
C ILE A 203 -15.74 -23.19 -9.37
N SER A 204 -16.84 -22.50 -9.71
CA SER A 204 -17.04 -21.08 -9.38
C SER A 204 -17.36 -20.86 -7.89
N ILE A 205 -16.44 -21.22 -7.00
CA ILE A 205 -16.57 -21.06 -5.54
C ILE A 205 -16.24 -19.64 -5.06
N VAL A 206 -15.50 -18.87 -5.86
CA VAL A 206 -15.09 -17.51 -5.52
C VAL A 206 -16.22 -16.55 -5.84
N ASP A 207 -16.81 -15.96 -4.78
CA ASP A 207 -17.77 -14.87 -4.91
C ASP A 207 -17.07 -13.49 -4.96
N GLN A 208 -17.82 -12.47 -5.37
CA GLN A 208 -17.36 -11.07 -5.40
C GLN A 208 -16.80 -10.60 -4.05
N ASN A 209 -17.40 -11.04 -2.94
CA ASN A 209 -16.89 -10.75 -1.58
C ASN A 209 -15.48 -11.29 -1.37
N VAL A 210 -15.22 -12.51 -1.86
CA VAL A 210 -13.90 -13.14 -1.76
C VAL A 210 -12.85 -12.35 -2.51
N LEU A 211 -13.21 -11.94 -3.72
CA LEU A 211 -12.33 -11.12 -4.56
C LEU A 211 -11.94 -9.80 -3.86
N TYR A 212 -12.91 -9.09 -3.27
CA TYR A 212 -12.67 -7.82 -2.59
C TYR A 212 -11.76 -7.96 -1.38
N PHE A 213 -11.98 -8.94 -0.49
CA PHE A 213 -11.13 -9.03 0.70
C PHE A 213 -9.75 -9.63 0.39
N CYS A 214 -9.63 -10.45 -0.66
CA CYS A 214 -8.35 -11.02 -1.09
C CYS A 214 -7.42 -9.99 -1.73
N CYS A 215 -7.98 -8.99 -2.42
CA CYS A 215 -7.24 -8.01 -3.20
C CYS A 215 -7.35 -6.61 -2.56
N PRO A 216 -6.27 -6.07 -1.97
CA PRO A 216 -6.32 -4.79 -1.26
C PRO A 216 -6.77 -3.63 -2.16
N TYR A 217 -6.31 -3.59 -3.42
CA TYR A 217 -6.70 -2.55 -4.39
C TYR A 217 -8.21 -2.52 -4.68
N LEU A 218 -8.85 -3.69 -4.80
CA LEU A 218 -10.29 -3.75 -5.08
C LEU A 218 -11.12 -3.30 -3.87
N GLU A 219 -10.66 -3.59 -2.66
CA GLU A 219 -11.31 -3.10 -1.45
C GLU A 219 -11.24 -1.57 -1.35
N GLU A 220 -10.09 -0.97 -1.68
CA GLU A 220 -9.92 0.48 -1.70
C GLU A 220 -10.79 1.15 -2.76
N ILE A 221 -10.82 0.60 -3.98
CA ILE A 221 -11.70 1.08 -5.06
C ILE A 221 -13.17 0.98 -4.64
N LYS A 222 -13.58 -0.14 -4.01
CA LYS A 222 -14.95 -0.30 -3.50
C LYS A 222 -15.29 0.74 -2.43
N LYS A 223 -14.38 1.02 -1.49
CA LYS A 223 -14.59 2.08 -0.47
C LYS A 223 -14.72 3.47 -1.12
N MET A 224 -13.89 3.79 -2.10
CA MET A 224 -13.96 5.04 -2.86
C MET A 224 -15.28 5.19 -3.61
N LEU A 225 -15.73 4.12 -4.28
CA LEU A 225 -17.00 4.11 -5.01
C LEU A 225 -18.21 4.21 -4.07
N ASN A 226 -18.19 3.51 -2.92
CA ASN A 226 -19.26 3.57 -1.93
C ASN A 226 -19.38 4.95 -1.26
N ASN A 227 -18.25 5.60 -0.98
CA ASN A 227 -18.25 6.99 -0.48
C ASN A 227 -18.86 7.98 -1.47
N THR A 228 -18.86 7.63 -2.76
CA THR A 228 -19.45 8.43 -3.84
C THR A 228 -20.96 8.14 -3.99
N SER A 229 -21.42 6.91 -3.72
CA SER A 229 -22.82 6.51 -3.90
C SER A 229 -23.74 6.84 -2.71
N GLU A 230 -23.21 6.83 -1.47
CA GLU A 230 -24.01 7.20 -0.28
C GLU A 230 -24.19 8.72 -0.11
N ASN A 231 -23.47 9.53 -0.90
CA ASN A 231 -23.56 10.99 -0.90
C ASN A 231 -24.20 11.56 -2.17
N ASN A 232 -25.40 11.07 -2.53
CA ASN A 232 -26.35 11.81 -3.38
C ASN A 232 -26.95 13.03 -2.65
N ARG A 233 -26.13 13.76 -1.90
CA ARG A 233 -26.34 15.16 -1.54
C ARG A 233 -25.18 15.91 -2.18
N THR A 234 -25.40 16.36 -3.42
CA THR A 234 -24.73 17.52 -4.03
C THR A 234 -23.40 17.87 -3.36
N VAL A 235 -22.39 17.01 -3.52
CA VAL A 235 -21.03 17.41 -3.21
C VAL A 235 -20.66 18.27 -4.39
N THR A 236 -20.84 19.59 -4.23
CA THR A 236 -20.06 20.54 -5.00
C THR A 236 -18.63 20.06 -4.88
N ALA A 237 -18.10 19.52 -5.99
CA ALA A 237 -16.71 19.13 -6.08
C ALA A 237 -15.93 20.35 -5.59
N LYS A 238 -15.39 20.28 -4.36
CA LYS A 238 -14.55 21.34 -3.84
C LYS A 238 -13.35 21.32 -4.76
N HIS A 239 -13.36 22.27 -5.68
CA HIS A 239 -12.32 22.53 -6.66
C HIS A 239 -10.98 22.41 -5.93
N ILE A 240 -10.28 21.30 -6.12
CA ILE A 240 -8.93 21.13 -5.60
C ILE A 240 -8.10 22.04 -6.49
N THR A 241 -7.83 23.25 -6.02
CA THR A 241 -6.86 24.14 -6.63
C THR A 241 -5.54 23.35 -6.69
N PRO A 242 -4.96 23.09 -7.86
CA PRO A 242 -3.65 22.49 -7.92
C PRO A 242 -2.70 23.49 -7.24
N VAL A 243 -2.09 23.07 -6.13
CA VAL A 243 -1.04 23.86 -5.49
C VAL A 243 0.19 23.76 -6.38
N THR A 244 0.27 24.69 -7.33
CA THR A 244 1.44 24.88 -8.18
C THR A 244 2.52 25.58 -7.38
N ALA A 245 3.50 24.84 -6.87
CA ALA A 245 4.92 25.17 -6.83
C ALA A 245 5.66 24.12 -5.97
N ALA A 246 6.63 23.45 -6.58
CA ALA A 246 7.40 22.38 -5.99
C ALA A 246 8.18 22.84 -4.73
N GLU A 247 7.80 22.33 -3.55
CA GLU A 247 8.73 22.19 -2.44
C GLU A 247 9.49 20.87 -2.63
N SER A 248 10.81 20.87 -2.39
CA SER A 248 11.66 19.70 -2.63
C SER A 248 11.21 18.50 -1.78
N SER A 249 11.42 17.27 -2.28
CA SER A 249 11.03 16.03 -1.60
C SER A 249 11.60 15.91 -0.17
N GLU A 250 12.73 16.56 0.11
CA GLU A 250 13.36 16.63 1.42
C GLU A 250 12.64 17.57 2.41
N GLN A 251 11.98 18.63 1.93
CA GLN A 251 11.22 19.54 2.80
C GLN A 251 9.88 18.92 3.21
N ILE A 252 9.25 18.18 2.31
CA ILE A 252 8.00 17.45 2.59
C ILE A 252 8.25 16.33 3.61
N SER A 253 9.37 15.60 3.49
CA SER A 253 9.72 14.55 4.45
C SER A 253 10.04 15.11 5.84
N LYS A 254 10.69 16.27 5.93
CA LYS A 254 10.94 16.98 7.20
C LYS A 254 9.65 17.46 7.86
N LYS A 255 8.77 18.16 7.13
CA LYS A 255 7.46 18.59 7.66
C LYS A 255 6.62 17.41 8.15
N LYS A 256 6.61 16.30 7.41
CA LYS A 256 5.88 15.09 7.81
C LYS A 256 6.48 14.42 9.05
N LEU A 257 7.80 14.42 9.18
CA LEU A 257 8.50 13.92 10.36
C LEU A 257 8.23 14.79 11.59
N GLU A 258 8.28 16.12 11.43
CA GLU A 258 7.95 17.08 12.48
C GLU A 258 6.52 16.87 13.00
N GLN A 259 5.55 16.72 12.10
CA GLN A 259 4.16 16.44 12.47
C GLN A 259 4.01 15.11 13.25
N GLN A 260 4.73 14.05 12.87
CA GLN A 260 4.71 12.78 13.59
C GLN A 260 5.33 12.88 14.99
N ILE A 261 6.40 13.67 15.14
CA ILE A 261 7.04 13.91 16.42
C ILE A 261 6.12 14.73 17.34
N GLU A 262 5.45 15.74 16.80
CA GLU A 262 4.44 16.53 17.53
C GLU A 262 3.28 15.64 18.00
N GLU A 263 2.70 14.82 17.12
CA GLU A 263 1.63 13.90 17.48
C GLU A 263 2.08 12.89 18.54
N ALA A 264 3.29 12.33 18.42
CA ALA A 264 3.85 11.42 19.43
C ALA A 264 4.08 12.13 20.78
N PHE A 265 4.53 13.39 20.76
CA PHE A 265 4.70 14.20 21.96
C PHE A 265 3.35 14.48 22.64
N PHE A 266 2.33 14.89 21.90
CA PHE A 266 1.00 15.16 22.47
C PHE A 266 0.28 13.89 22.93
N ASN A 267 0.51 12.74 22.29
CA ASN A 267 -0.02 11.44 22.73
C ASN A 267 0.60 10.96 24.06
N GLY A 268 1.82 11.42 24.40
CA GLY A 268 2.49 11.11 25.66
C GLY A 268 2.15 12.04 26.82
N GLN A 269 1.35 13.08 26.58
CA GLN A 269 1.03 14.12 27.56
C GLN A 269 -0.45 14.08 27.98
N PRO A 270 -0.81 14.62 29.16
CA PRO A 270 -2.20 14.68 29.60
C PRO A 270 -3.05 15.58 28.70
N GLU A 271 -4.30 15.18 28.48
CA GLU A 271 -5.28 15.85 27.61
C GLU A 271 -5.50 17.34 27.94
N SER A 272 -5.31 17.74 29.20
CA SER A 272 -5.37 19.13 29.64
C SER A 272 -4.28 20.01 29.03
N LEU A 273 -3.08 19.48 28.85
CA LEU A 273 -1.96 20.21 28.22
C LEU A 273 -2.26 20.45 26.74
N ARG A 274 -2.77 19.42 26.04
CA ARG A 274 -3.13 19.49 24.62
C ARG A 274 -4.15 20.60 24.35
N LYS A 275 -5.23 20.63 25.14
CA LYS A 275 -6.28 21.67 25.03
C LYS A 275 -5.75 23.07 25.33
N THR A 276 -4.82 23.20 26.27
CA THR A 276 -4.22 24.50 26.61
C THR A 276 -3.34 25.02 25.48
N VAL A 277 -2.52 24.16 24.88
CA VAL A 277 -1.66 24.51 23.74
C VAL A 277 -2.50 24.92 22.53
N GLU A 278 -3.56 24.17 22.22
CA GLU A 278 -4.48 24.48 21.12
C GLU A 278 -5.19 25.82 21.34
N PHE A 279 -5.65 26.10 22.56
CA PHE A 279 -6.28 27.37 22.90
C PHE A 279 -5.31 28.56 22.76
N VAL A 280 -4.08 28.41 23.25
CA VAL A 280 -3.08 29.48 23.18
C VAL A 280 -2.62 29.72 21.74
N SER A 281 -2.43 28.66 20.95
CA SER A 281 -2.01 28.79 19.55
C SER A 281 -3.08 29.50 18.71
N GLU A 282 -4.36 29.18 18.89
CA GLU A 282 -5.46 29.82 18.19
C GLU A 282 -5.59 31.31 18.55
N ARG A 283 -5.47 31.64 19.85
CA ARG A 283 -5.54 33.03 20.32
C ARG A 283 -4.32 33.85 19.88
N LEU A 284 -3.13 33.26 19.91
CA LEU A 284 -1.91 33.90 19.43
C LEU A 284 -1.98 34.18 17.93
N ALA A 285 -2.39 33.19 17.12
CA ALA A 285 -2.58 33.37 15.68
C ALA A 285 -3.58 34.50 15.39
N SER A 286 -4.72 34.50 16.10
CA SER A 286 -5.74 35.55 15.97
C SER A 286 -5.21 36.93 16.35
N ALA A 287 -4.41 37.03 17.42
CA ALA A 287 -3.80 38.28 17.86
C ALA A 287 -2.77 38.80 16.86
N CYS A 288 -1.92 37.91 16.32
CA CYS A 288 -0.93 38.24 15.30
C CYS A 288 -1.60 38.74 14.01
N VAL A 289 -2.64 38.06 13.53
CA VAL A 289 -3.40 38.49 12.34
C VAL A 289 -4.02 39.87 12.59
N LYS A 290 -4.63 40.07 13.76
CA LYS A 290 -5.22 41.37 14.13
C LYS A 290 -4.17 42.48 14.18
N HIS A 291 -2.99 42.20 14.73
CA HIS A 291 -1.89 43.16 14.77
C HIS A 291 -1.36 43.47 13.37
N ILE A 292 -1.16 42.46 12.52
CA ILE A 292 -0.71 42.65 11.14
C ILE A 292 -1.72 43.52 10.37
N CYS A 293 -3.00 43.17 10.41
CA CYS A 293 -4.04 43.90 9.67
C CYS A 293 -4.26 45.33 10.17
N ASN A 294 -4.07 45.60 11.47
CA ASN A 294 -4.40 46.91 12.05
C ASN A 294 -3.19 47.82 12.28
N ALA A 295 -2.00 47.26 12.50
CA ALA A 295 -0.79 48.05 12.78
C ALA A 295 0.16 48.09 11.58
N ILE A 296 0.31 46.96 10.86
CA ILE A 296 1.32 46.83 9.80
C ILE A 296 0.72 47.20 8.44
N VAL A 297 -0.43 46.66 8.06
CA VAL A 297 -1.03 46.88 6.74
C VAL A 297 -1.42 48.35 6.46
N PRO A 298 -1.98 49.12 7.41
CA PRO A 298 -2.42 50.50 7.12
C PRO A 298 -1.33 51.49 6.70
N PRO A 299 -0.12 51.56 7.31
CA PRO A 299 0.93 52.44 6.83
C PRO A 299 1.38 52.08 5.40
N PHE A 300 1.63 50.79 5.11
CA PHE A 300 2.00 50.36 3.76
C PHE A 300 0.91 50.68 2.73
N LYS A 301 -0.38 50.56 3.09
CA LYS A 301 -1.49 50.95 2.22
C LYS A 301 -1.53 52.46 1.97
N LYS A 302 -1.21 53.28 2.98
CA LYS A 302 -1.15 54.74 2.83
C LYS A 302 0.02 55.14 1.94
N ASP A 303 1.20 54.58 2.15
CA ASP A 303 2.40 54.86 1.36
C ASP A 303 2.20 54.46 -0.10
N ALA A 304 1.64 53.27 -0.35
CA ALA A 304 1.27 52.83 -1.69
C ALA A 304 0.21 53.75 -2.34
N SER A 305 -0.78 54.21 -1.57
CA SER A 305 -1.79 55.14 -2.11
C SER A 305 -1.24 56.53 -2.40
N LEU A 306 -0.22 56.99 -1.66
CA LEU A 306 0.47 58.25 -1.94
C LEU A 306 1.32 58.12 -3.21
N TYR A 307 2.10 57.05 -3.32
CA TYR A 307 2.89 56.75 -4.52
C TYR A 307 2.01 56.69 -5.78
N ILE A 308 0.86 56.02 -5.71
CA ILE A 308 -0.09 55.96 -6.84
C ILE A 308 -0.66 57.34 -7.18
N LYS A 309 -0.96 58.19 -6.19
CA LYS A 309 -1.45 59.55 -6.45
C LYS A 309 -0.38 60.42 -7.12
N GLU A 310 0.86 60.36 -6.65
CA GLU A 310 1.98 61.08 -7.25
C GLU A 310 2.25 60.61 -8.70
N PHE A 311 2.15 59.32 -8.95
CA PHE A 311 2.26 58.76 -10.31
C PHE A 311 1.13 59.27 -11.23
N LEU A 312 -0.12 59.31 -10.74
CA LEU A 312 -1.26 59.81 -11.51
C LEU A 312 -1.20 61.32 -11.78
N ASP A 313 -0.69 62.11 -10.82
CA ASP A 313 -0.52 63.56 -11.00
C ASP A 313 0.64 63.89 -11.94
N THR A 314 1.69 63.07 -11.97
CA THR A 314 2.79 63.17 -12.94
C THR A 314 2.29 62.90 -14.36
N GLN A 315 1.50 61.84 -14.56
CA GLN A 315 0.87 61.51 -15.84
C GLN A 315 -0.12 62.60 -16.32
N LYS A 316 -0.90 63.21 -15.41
CA LYS A 316 -1.80 64.32 -15.77
C LYS A 316 -1.04 65.58 -16.23
N LYS A 317 0.13 65.87 -15.65
CA LYS A 317 0.97 67.00 -16.08
C LYS A 317 1.58 66.78 -17.46
N GLU A 318 2.01 65.56 -17.77
CA GLU A 318 2.51 65.21 -19.11
C GLU A 318 1.42 65.34 -20.19
N ILE A 319 0.17 64.95 -19.89
CA ILE A 319 -0.97 65.10 -20.81
C ILE A 319 -1.33 66.58 -21.05
N GLN A 320 -1.19 67.47 -20.05
CA GLN A 320 -1.43 68.91 -20.23
C GLN A 320 -0.33 69.61 -21.04
N LEU A 321 0.91 69.14 -20.99
CA LEU A 321 2.02 69.66 -21.82
C LEU A 321 1.93 69.22 -23.29
N MET A 322 1.21 68.13 -23.61
CA MET A 322 0.98 67.68 -24.99
C MET A 322 -0.23 68.33 -25.69
N SER A 323 -0.89 69.32 -25.09
CA SER A 323 -1.97 70.10 -25.74
C SER A 323 -1.59 71.57 -25.98
N PRO A 324 -0.88 71.91 -27.08
CA PRO A 324 -0.77 73.29 -27.54
C PRO A 324 -2.10 73.76 -28.15
N GLY A 325 -2.45 75.02 -27.88
CA GLY A 325 -3.74 75.62 -28.19
C GLY A 325 -4.14 75.59 -29.66
N ARG A 326 -5.42 75.30 -29.91
CA ARG A 326 -6.11 75.74 -31.12
C ARG A 326 -6.44 77.23 -30.95
N GLU A 327 -5.58 78.09 -31.49
CA GLU A 327 -5.94 79.47 -31.78
C GLU A 327 -7.14 79.52 -32.72
N ARG A 328 -8.07 80.41 -32.37
CA ARG A 328 -9.31 80.68 -33.08
C ARG A 328 -8.99 81.45 -34.36
N ASN A 329 -9.26 80.86 -35.52
CA ASN A 329 -9.49 81.61 -36.75
C ASN A 329 -10.98 81.50 -37.12
N GLN A 330 -11.73 82.56 -36.83
CA GLN A 330 -13.00 82.90 -37.46
C GLN A 330 -12.99 84.41 -37.71
N LYS A 331 -12.69 84.80 -38.95
CA LYS A 331 -13.30 85.91 -39.66
C LYS A 331 -13.43 85.52 -41.12
#